data_AF-A0A9J6H698-F1
#
_entry.id   AF-A0A9J6H698-F1
#
_cell.length_a   1.000
_cell.length_b   1.000
_cell.length_c   1.000
_cell.angle_alpha   90.00
_cell.angle_beta   90.00
_cell.angle_gamma   90.00
#
_symmetry.space_group_name_H-M   'P 1'
#
loop_
_entity.id
_entity.type
_entity.pdbx_description
1 polymer ?
#
loop_
_entity_poly.entity_id
_entity_poly.type
_entity_poly.pdbx_seq_one_letter_code
_entity_poly.pdbx_strand_id
1 'polypeptide(L)'
;MRLAFQPDVQQTSRLDSLRARLDGLIEVCGSDILTSSKYVDSKTGKVVEAKLKIARLSSDAVPSVFPNCPAYLSAPAATSREAPADKRMRLEAAFLRDAIANSLHRHDD
;
A
#
# COMPACT_ATOMS: atom_id res chain seq x y z
N MET A 1 46.81 -35.69 2.43
CA MET A 1 45.55 -35.86 1.65
C MET A 1 44.43 -35.15 2.41
N ARG A 2 43.91 -34.03 1.88
CA ARG A 2 42.72 -33.35 2.41
C ARG A 2 41.53 -33.82 1.58
N LEU A 3 40.59 -34.53 2.19
CA LEU A 3 39.32 -34.89 1.55
C LEU A 3 38.43 -33.65 1.59
N ALA A 4 38.09 -33.12 0.42
CA ALA A 4 37.15 -32.02 0.28
C ALA A 4 35.75 -32.51 0.64
N PHE A 5 35.14 -31.89 1.64
CA PHE A 5 33.73 -32.07 1.99
C PHE A 5 32.91 -31.29 0.96
N GLN A 6 32.28 -31.97 0.01
CA GLN A 6 31.26 -31.35 -0.85
C GLN A 6 29.93 -31.34 -0.09
N PRO A 7 29.34 -30.18 0.22
CA PRO A 7 27.98 -30.15 0.75
C PRO A 7 26.99 -30.40 -0.39
N ASP A 8 26.12 -31.40 -0.21
CA ASP A 8 24.99 -31.69 -1.10
C ASP A 8 24.07 -30.45 -1.24
N VAL A 9 24.13 -29.84 -2.42
CA VAL A 9 23.26 -28.73 -2.85
C VAL A 9 22.01 -29.33 -3.50
N GLN A 10 21.05 -29.92 -2.76
CA GLN A 10 19.75 -30.32 -3.37
C GLN A 10 18.53 -30.31 -2.43
N GLN A 11 18.48 -29.47 -1.38
CA GLN A 11 17.29 -29.41 -0.51
C GLN A 11 16.80 -28.01 -0.14
N THR A 12 16.95 -27.04 -1.05
CA THR A 12 16.44 -25.68 -0.90
C THR A 12 15.46 -25.33 -2.02
N SER A 13 14.38 -26.12 -2.19
CA SER A 13 13.47 -25.91 -3.34
C SER A 13 12.04 -25.52 -2.95
N ARG A 14 11.46 -26.10 -1.88
CA ARG A 14 10.04 -25.82 -1.57
C ARG A 14 9.80 -24.51 -0.82
N LEU A 15 10.55 -24.24 0.24
CA LEU A 15 10.34 -23.04 1.05
C LEU A 15 10.88 -21.78 0.37
N ASP A 16 11.99 -21.88 -0.35
CA ASP A 16 12.57 -20.74 -1.06
C ASP A 16 11.78 -20.41 -2.34
N SER A 17 11.16 -21.40 -3.00
CA SER A 17 10.21 -21.17 -4.09
C SER A 17 8.87 -20.59 -3.59
N LEU A 18 8.41 -20.94 -2.39
CA LEU A 18 7.24 -20.31 -1.76
C LEU A 18 7.52 -18.85 -1.35
N ARG A 19 8.73 -18.55 -0.85
CA ARG A 19 9.16 -17.18 -0.54
C ARG A 19 9.18 -16.30 -1.79
N ALA A 20 9.81 -16.75 -2.87
CA ALA A 20 9.87 -16.01 -4.14
C ALA A 20 8.49 -15.80 -4.79
N ARG A 21 7.50 -16.66 -4.51
CA ARG A 21 6.13 -16.52 -5.04
C ARG A 21 5.28 -15.49 -4.30
N LEU A 22 5.65 -15.11 -3.08
CA LEU A 22 4.92 -14.12 -2.27
C LEU A 22 5.51 -12.72 -2.42
N ASP A 23 6.77 -12.61 -2.81
CA ASP A 23 7.46 -11.36 -3.11
C ASP A 23 6.74 -10.64 -4.27
N GLY A 24 5.85 -9.70 -3.92
CA GLY A 24 5.09 -8.88 -4.88
C GLY A 24 3.64 -9.31 -5.11
N LEU A 25 3.15 -10.37 -4.46
CA LEU A 25 1.74 -10.77 -4.58
C LEU A 25 0.84 -10.06 -3.57
N ILE A 26 1.36 -9.74 -2.38
CA ILE A 26 0.55 -9.17 -1.30
C ILE A 26 1.12 -7.81 -0.91
N GLU A 27 0.33 -6.76 -1.08
CA GLU A 27 0.67 -5.42 -0.59
C GLU A 27 0.15 -5.29 0.85
N VAL A 28 1.00 -4.75 1.71
CA VAL A 28 0.69 -4.44 3.11
C VAL A 28 0.94 -2.95 3.31
N CYS A 29 0.16 -2.28 4.16
CA CYS A 29 0.34 -0.86 4.42
C CYS A 29 1.76 -0.58 4.94
N GLY A 30 2.37 0.51 4.49
CA GLY A 30 3.73 0.88 4.89
C GLY A 30 3.89 1.09 6.41
N SER A 31 2.80 1.41 7.12
CA SER A 31 2.78 1.51 8.59
C SER A 31 3.03 0.17 9.30
N ASP A 32 2.74 -0.94 8.62
CA ASP A 32 2.80 -2.28 9.19
C ASP A 32 4.18 -2.92 8.98
N ILE A 33 5.10 -2.20 8.32
CA ILE A 33 6.47 -2.65 8.09
C ILE A 33 7.38 -2.08 9.18
N LEU A 34 7.82 -2.96 10.07
CA LEU A 34 8.77 -2.68 11.14
C LEU A 34 10.21 -2.69 10.60
N THR A 35 10.86 -1.53 10.64
CA THR A 35 12.26 -1.35 10.27
C THR A 35 13.18 -1.10 11.46
N SER A 36 12.62 -0.73 12.61
CA SER A 36 13.34 -0.56 13.87
C SER A 36 12.62 -1.24 15.03
N SER A 37 13.39 -1.62 16.05
CA SER A 37 12.89 -2.12 17.32
C SER A 37 13.23 -1.14 18.42
N LYS A 38 12.28 -0.90 19.33
CA LYS A 38 12.43 0.00 20.47
C LYS A 38 12.40 -0.81 21.74
N TYR A 39 13.36 -0.56 22.62
CA TYR A 39 13.41 -1.12 23.97
C TYR A 39 13.46 0.01 24.98
N VAL A 40 12.60 -0.06 26.00
CA VAL A 40 12.61 0.91 27.10
C VAL A 40 13.32 0.27 28.29
N ASP A 41 14.41 0.89 28.73
CA ASP A 41 15.08 0.49 29.96
C ASP A 41 14.24 0.94 31.17
N SER A 42 13.73 -0.03 31.92
CA SER A 42 12.85 0.19 33.07
C SER A 42 13.53 0.94 34.22
N LYS A 43 14.86 0.93 34.30
CA LYS A 43 15.60 1.59 35.39
C LYS A 43 15.95 3.04 35.09
N THR A 44 16.25 3.34 33.82
CA THR A 44 16.72 4.68 33.41
C THR A 44 15.67 5.47 32.65
N GLY A 45 14.56 4.84 32.25
CA GLY A 45 13.52 5.42 31.41
C GLY A 45 14.00 5.74 29.99
N LYS A 46 15.21 5.33 29.62
CA LYS A 46 15.79 5.62 28.30
C LYS A 46 15.23 4.66 27.27
N VAL A 47 14.86 5.20 26.11
CA VAL A 47 14.45 4.42 24.95
C VAL A 47 15.67 4.18 24.07
N VAL A 48 15.98 2.92 23.85
CA VAL A 48 17.01 2.48 22.91
C VAL A 48 16.31 2.01 21.64
N GLU A 49 16.63 2.64 20.51
CA GLU A 49 16.11 2.25 19.20
C GLU A 49 17.23 1.64 18.35
N ALA A 50 16.97 0.47 17.78
CA ALA A 50 17.91 -0.23 16.91
C ALA A 50 17.26 -0.55 15.56
N LYS A 51 18.00 -0.33 14.47
CA LYS A 51 17.56 -0.72 13.12
C LYS A 51 17.63 -2.24 12.96
N LEU A 52 16.59 -2.82 12.37
CA LEU A 52 16.56 -4.23 12.02
C LEU A 52 17.35 -4.46 10.74
N LYS A 53 18.11 -5.57 10.68
CA LYS A 53 18.84 -5.97 9.46
C LYS A 53 17.90 -6.38 8.32
N ILE A 54 16.73 -6.91 8.67
CA ILE A 54 15.69 -7.36 7.74
C ILE A 54 14.39 -6.76 8.26
N ALA A 55 13.67 -6.05 7.40
CA ALA A 55 12.35 -5.51 7.72
C ALA A 55 11.37 -6.66 8.03
N ARG A 56 10.46 -6.43 8.97
CA ARG A 56 9.47 -7.43 9.40
C ARG A 56 8.08 -6.81 9.40
N LEU A 57 7.06 -7.63 9.25
CA LEU A 57 5.68 -7.17 9.45
C LEU A 57 5.36 -7.05 10.95
N SER A 58 4.50 -6.11 11.30
CA SER A 58 3.88 -6.04 12.63
C SER A 58 3.00 -7.28 12.86
N SER A 59 2.73 -7.62 14.13
CA SER A 59 1.88 -8.77 14.46
C SER A 59 0.45 -8.61 13.95
N ASP A 60 0.00 -7.36 13.86
CA ASP A 60 -1.36 -6.98 13.50
C ASP A 60 -1.45 -6.55 12.02
N ALA A 61 -0.38 -6.77 11.24
CA ALA A 61 -0.33 -6.44 9.83
C ALA A 61 -1.39 -7.21 9.06
N VAL A 62 -2.26 -6.50 8.34
CA VAL A 62 -3.28 -7.11 7.47
C VAL A 62 -2.97 -6.75 6.02
N PRO A 63 -2.97 -7.74 5.09
CA PRO A 63 -2.90 -7.48 3.67
C PRO A 63 -3.94 -6.46 3.18
N SER A 64 -3.50 -5.42 2.47
CA SER A 64 -4.40 -4.42 1.88
C SER A 64 -4.81 -4.78 0.46
N VAL A 65 -3.90 -5.39 -0.31
CA VAL A 65 -4.15 -5.78 -1.71
C VAL A 65 -3.91 -7.27 -1.86
N PHE A 66 -4.95 -7.96 -2.34
CA PHE A 66 -4.87 -9.34 -2.77
C PHE A 66 -4.77 -9.40 -4.29
N PRO A 67 -3.80 -10.15 -4.84
CA PRO A 67 -3.65 -10.29 -6.27
C PRO A 67 -4.83 -11.13 -6.78
N ASN A 68 -5.42 -10.72 -7.91
CA ASN A 68 -6.65 -11.32 -8.48
C ASN A 68 -7.95 -11.03 -7.72
N CYS A 69 -7.96 -10.15 -6.71
CA CYS A 69 -9.21 -9.57 -6.23
C CYS A 69 -9.60 -8.38 -7.12
N PRO A 70 -10.87 -8.27 -7.53
CA PRO A 70 -11.36 -7.08 -8.22
C PRO A 70 -11.08 -5.80 -7.41
N ALA A 71 -10.69 -4.72 -8.10
CA ALA A 71 -10.26 -3.47 -7.46
C ALA A 71 -11.30 -2.84 -6.52
N TYR A 72 -12.59 -3.17 -6.68
CA TYR A 72 -13.67 -2.71 -5.80
C TYR A 72 -13.78 -3.49 -4.46
N LEU A 73 -13.06 -4.63 -4.32
CA LEU A 73 -12.98 -5.43 -3.09
C LEU A 73 -11.65 -5.29 -2.35
N SER A 74 -10.59 -4.80 -3.02
CA SER A 74 -9.32 -4.43 -2.38
C SER A 74 -9.40 -3.03 -1.78
N ALA A 75 -8.88 -2.85 -0.57
CA ALA A 75 -8.97 -1.59 0.16
C ALA A 75 -7.83 -0.61 -0.19
N PRO A 76 -8.02 0.70 0.05
CA PRO A 76 -9.29 1.37 0.24
C PRO A 76 -9.83 1.73 -1.15
N ALA A 77 -11.03 1.24 -1.48
CA ALA A 77 -11.73 1.65 -2.68
C ALA A 77 -11.86 3.19 -2.66
N ALA A 78 -11.02 3.86 -3.44
CA ALA A 78 -11.01 5.33 -3.58
C ALA A 78 -12.24 5.85 -4.34
N THR A 79 -13.25 5.00 -4.55
CA THR A 79 -14.54 5.39 -5.10
C THR A 79 -15.46 5.83 -3.97
N SER A 80 -15.04 6.90 -3.26
CA SER A 80 -15.98 7.64 -2.44
C SER A 80 -17.06 8.18 -3.38
N ARG A 81 -18.31 7.74 -3.17
CA ARG A 81 -19.44 8.34 -3.87
C ARG A 81 -19.41 9.84 -3.58
N GLU A 82 -19.37 10.65 -4.63
CA GLU A 82 -19.49 12.11 -4.53
C GLU A 82 -20.71 12.45 -3.66
N ALA A 83 -20.54 13.35 -2.68
CA ALA A 83 -21.66 13.76 -1.86
C ALA A 83 -22.73 14.43 -2.75
N PRO A 84 -24.03 14.27 -2.44
CA PRO A 84 -25.07 14.89 -3.26
C PRO A 84 -24.91 16.41 -3.44
N ALA A 85 -24.36 17.10 -2.44
CA ALA A 85 -24.08 18.53 -2.49
C ALA A 85 -22.97 18.87 -3.51
N ASP A 86 -21.86 18.13 -3.49
CA ASP A 86 -20.75 18.33 -4.42
C ASP A 86 -21.19 18.05 -5.87
N LYS A 87 -21.96 16.99 -6.07
CA LYS A 87 -22.54 16.65 -7.37
C LYS A 87 -23.44 17.77 -7.89
N ARG A 88 -24.28 18.34 -7.02
CA ARG A 88 -25.14 19.47 -7.38
C ARG A 88 -24.32 20.69 -7.77
N MET A 89 -23.35 21.08 -6.95
CA MET A 89 -22.48 22.23 -7.22
C MET A 89 -21.74 22.07 -8.56
N ARG A 90 -21.24 20.87 -8.86
CA ARG A 90 -20.57 20.58 -10.13
C ARG A 90 -21.50 20.76 -11.33
N LEU A 91 -22.73 20.29 -11.23
CA LEU A 91 -23.74 20.44 -12.28
C LEU A 91 -24.15 21.91 -12.45
N GLU A 92 -24.43 22.62 -11.36
CA GLU A 92 -24.78 24.05 -11.37
C GLU A 92 -23.67 24.89 -12.02
N ALA A 93 -22.40 24.62 -11.68
CA ALA A 93 -21.25 25.29 -12.30
C ALA A 93 -21.11 24.98 -13.79
N ALA A 94 -21.42 23.76 -14.23
CA ALA A 94 -21.42 23.41 -15.66
C ALA A 94 -22.51 24.20 -16.41
N PHE A 95 -23.73 24.23 -15.89
CA PHE A 95 -24.83 25.00 -16.47
C PHE A 95 -24.52 26.49 -16.59
N LEU A 96 -23.90 27.09 -15.56
CA LEU A 96 -23.52 28.50 -15.60
C LEU A 96 -22.48 28.79 -16.69
N ARG A 97 -21.47 27.92 -16.85
CA ARG A 97 -20.46 28.07 -17.91
C ARG A 97 -21.10 28.02 -19.29
N ASP A 98 -21.99 27.06 -19.52
CA ASP A 98 -22.70 26.92 -20.79
C ASP A 98 -23.58 28.14 -21.08
N ALA A 99 -24.30 28.65 -20.07
CA ALA A 99 -25.12 29.84 -20.22
C ALA A 99 -24.30 31.08 -20.60
N ILE A 100 -23.13 31.27 -19.98
CA ILE A 100 -22.21 32.37 -20.29
C ILE A 100 -21.67 32.23 -21.72
N ALA A 101 -21.20 31.04 -22.10
CA ALA A 101 -20.68 30.77 -23.44
C ALA A 101 -21.73 31.06 -24.53
N ASN A 102 -22.98 30.61 -24.30
CA ASN A 102 -24.09 30.86 -25.22
C ASN A 102 -24.50 32.34 -25.29
N SER A 103 -24.39 33.06 -24.17
CA SER A 103 -24.70 34.50 -24.13
C SER A 103 -23.67 35.32 -24.90
N LEU A 104 -22.39 34.96 -24.80
CA LEU A 104 -21.31 35.57 -25.57
C LEU A 104 -21.50 35.32 -27.07
N HIS A 105 -21.76 34.07 -27.46
CA HIS A 105 -22.00 33.73 -28.87
C HIS A 105 -23.15 34.53 -29.49
N ARG A 106 -24.25 34.75 -28.74
CA ARG A 106 -25.41 35.51 -29.23
C ARG A 106 -25.22 37.02 -29.32
N HIS A 107 -24.17 37.56 -28.70
CA HIS A 107 -23.87 39.00 -28.75
C HIS A 107 -22.89 39.34 -29.89
N ASP A 108 -22.16 38.34 -30.40
CA ASP A 108 -21.20 38.50 -31.49
C ASP A 108 -21.82 38.28 -32.91
N ASP A 109 -23.10 37.90 -32.99
CA ASP A 109 -23.94 37.82 -34.20
C ASP A 109 -24.80 39.10 -34.40
#